data_AF-A0A349IEL3-F1
#
_entry.id   AF-A0A349IEL3-F1
#
_cell.length_a   1.000
_cell.length_b   1.000
_cell.length_c   1.000
_cell.angle_alpha   90.00
_cell.angle_beta   90.00
_cell.angle_gamma   90.00
#
_symmetry.space_group_name_H-M   'P 1'
#
loop_
_entity.id
_entity.type
_entity.pdbx_description
1 polymer ?
#
loop_
_entity_poly.entity_id
_entity_poly.type
_entity_poly.pdbx_seq_one_letter_code
_entity_poly.pdbx_strand_id
1 'polypeptide(L)'
;MTLHAIPPEEQILKLNRYLIDNAGQLPSPVITVGGQAVMYWYLTYLHLYPDQPDVTSITSIDVDYVTRKEGVDFLAQEYQRYLKHVDA
;
A
#
# COMPACT_ATOMS: atom_id res chain seq x y z
N MET A 1 13.52 -0.83 25.50
CA MET A 1 13.47 -1.17 24.07
C MET A 1 12.57 -0.14 23.43
N THR A 2 13.12 0.79 22.65
CA THR A 2 12.31 1.71 21.84
C THR A 2 11.66 0.88 20.74
N LEU A 3 10.35 0.70 20.79
CA LEU A 3 9.55 0.19 19.67
C LEU A 3 9.84 1.11 18.48
N HIS A 4 10.64 0.64 17.52
CA HIS A 4 10.78 1.31 16.25
C HIS A 4 9.48 1.05 15.49
N ALA A 5 8.50 1.94 15.68
CA ALA A 5 7.28 1.93 14.88
C ALA A 5 7.68 2.11 13.40
N ILE A 6 7.25 1.19 12.54
CA ILE A 6 7.45 1.33 11.10
C ILE A 6 6.75 2.62 10.63
N PRO A 7 7.39 3.48 9.83
CA PRO A 7 6.73 4.68 9.30
C PRO A 7 5.46 4.34 8.51
N PRO A 8 4.39 5.15 8.58
CA PRO A 8 3.11 4.85 7.90
C PRO A 8 3.26 4.53 6.41
N GLU A 9 4.11 5.26 5.70
CA GLU A 9 4.42 5.06 4.29
C GLU A 9 5.02 3.68 4.01
N GLU A 10 5.88 3.17 4.90
CA GLU A 10 6.49 1.86 4.77
C GLU A 10 5.49 0.75 5.15
N GLN A 11 4.61 0.99 6.12
CA GLN A 11 3.52 0.05 6.45
C GLN A 11 2.60 -0.18 5.24
N ILE A 12 2.23 0.89 4.54
CA ILE A 12 1.36 0.83 3.36
C ILE A 12 2.04 0.09 2.21
N LEU A 13 3.32 0.36 1.97
CA LEU A 13 4.10 -0.34 0.94
C LEU A 13 4.13 -1.86 1.21
N LYS A 14 4.41 -2.24 2.45
CA LYS A 14 4.46 -3.65 2.89
C LYS A 14 3.09 -4.33 2.78
N LEU A 15 2.00 -3.65 3.14
CA LEU A 15 0.64 -4.15 2.97
C LEU A 15 0.32 -4.40 1.49
N ASN A 16 0.57 -3.42 0.61
CA ASN A 16 0.35 -3.56 -0.83
C ASN A 16 1.16 -4.74 -1.39
N ARG A 17 2.44 -4.86 -0.99
CA ARG A 17 3.29 -5.97 -1.43
C ARG A 17 2.73 -7.33 -0.99
N TYR A 18 2.31 -7.44 0.26
CA TYR A 18 1.71 -8.67 0.80
C TYR A 18 0.44 -9.07 0.02
N LEU A 19 -0.44 -8.11 -0.28
CA LEU A 19 -1.67 -8.38 -1.05
C LEU A 19 -1.37 -8.85 -2.48
N ILE A 20 -0.35 -8.25 -3.13
CA ILE A 20 0.10 -8.66 -4.47
C ILE A 20 0.68 -10.08 -4.44
N ASP A 21 1.58 -10.37 -3.50
CA ASP A 21 2.23 -11.67 -3.38
C ASP A 21 1.22 -12.79 -3.05
N ASN A 22 0.09 -12.45 -2.41
CA ASN A 22 -0.99 -13.36 -2.06
C ASN A 22 -2.25 -13.20 -2.92
N ALA A 23 -2.14 -12.57 -4.11
CA ALA A 23 -3.30 -12.24 -4.94
C ALA A 23 -4.19 -13.45 -5.28
N GLY A 24 -3.61 -14.65 -5.40
CA GLY A 24 -4.35 -15.89 -5.66
C GLY A 24 -5.23 -16.38 -4.50
N GLN A 25 -5.07 -15.81 -3.30
CA GLN A 25 -5.87 -16.14 -2.11
C GLN A 25 -6.97 -15.10 -1.86
N LEU A 26 -7.00 -14.01 -2.62
CA LEU A 26 -8.01 -12.97 -2.46
C LEU A 26 -9.39 -13.49 -2.91
N PRO A 27 -10.46 -13.24 -2.14
CA PRO A 27 -11.81 -13.71 -2.49
C PRO A 27 -12.38 -12.98 -3.72
N SER A 28 -11.84 -11.80 -4.04
CA SER A 28 -12.18 -11.00 -5.22
C SER A 28 -11.00 -10.13 -5.61
N PRO A 29 -10.96 -9.59 -6.85
CA PRO A 29 -9.97 -8.60 -7.22
C PRO A 29 -9.97 -7.41 -6.24
N VAL A 30 -8.80 -7.08 -5.73
CA VAL A 30 -8.53 -5.89 -4.92
C VAL A 30 -7.68 -4.95 -5.75
N ILE A 31 -8.17 -3.74 -5.98
CA ILE A 31 -7.49 -2.73 -6.80
C ILE A 31 -7.12 -1.55 -5.91
N THR A 32 -5.82 -1.25 -5.81
CA THR A 32 -5.35 -0.03 -5.16
C THR A 32 -5.72 1.19 -6.02
N VAL A 33 -6.34 2.20 -5.42
CA VAL A 33 -6.73 3.46 -6.05
C VAL A 33 -6.21 4.65 -5.22
N GLY A 34 -6.57 5.88 -5.60
CA GLY A 34 -6.19 7.07 -4.84
C GLY A 34 -4.71 7.43 -4.96
N GLY A 35 -4.18 8.10 -3.93
CA GLY A 35 -2.82 8.65 -3.93
C GLY A 35 -1.73 7.59 -4.15
N GLN A 36 -1.89 6.39 -3.57
CA GLN A 36 -0.97 5.27 -3.79
C GLN A 36 -0.96 4.78 -5.25
N ALA A 37 -2.09 4.83 -5.95
CA ALA A 37 -2.13 4.51 -7.38
C ALA A 37 -1.49 5.60 -8.25
N VAL A 38 -1.33 6.83 -7.75
CA VAL A 38 -0.62 7.90 -8.47
C VAL A 38 0.87 7.60 -8.62
N MET A 39 1.44 6.69 -7.82
CA MET A 39 2.82 6.21 -8.02
C MET A 39 3.05 5.60 -9.42
N TYR A 40 2.01 5.06 -10.08
CA TYR A 40 2.11 4.62 -11.48
C TYR A 40 2.32 5.80 -12.46
N TRP A 41 1.71 6.95 -12.18
CA TRP A 41 1.96 8.19 -12.93
C TRP A 41 3.34 8.75 -12.64
N TYR A 42 3.83 8.65 -11.40
CA TYR A 42 5.20 9.05 -11.09
C TYR A 42 6.24 8.27 -11.90
N LEU A 43 6.11 6.95 -12.02
CA LEU A 43 6.96 6.14 -12.89
C LEU A 43 6.90 6.59 -14.37
N THR A 44 5.75 7.11 -14.80
CA THR A 44 5.58 7.67 -16.15
C THR A 44 6.23 9.04 -16.28
N TYR A 45 6.20 9.89 -15.25
CA TYR A 45 6.84 11.21 -15.28
C TYR A 45 8.35 11.15 -15.04
N LEU A 46 8.84 10.11 -14.40
CA LEU A 46 10.25 9.90 -14.05
C LEU A 46 11.23 10.08 -15.22
N HIS A 47 10.81 9.73 -16.45
CA HIS A 47 11.62 9.88 -17.65
C HIS A 47 11.33 11.17 -18.45
N LEU A 48 10.32 11.94 -18.04
CA LEU A 48 9.88 13.16 -18.71
C LEU A 48 10.46 14.44 -18.06
N TYR A 49 10.95 14.37 -16.83
CA TYR A 49 11.52 15.51 -16.11
C TYR A 49 13.04 15.36 -15.95
N PRO A 50 13.84 16.41 -16.25
CA PRO A 50 15.29 16.40 -16.01
C PRO A 50 15.62 16.25 -14.52
N ASP A 51 14.82 16.88 -13.67
CA ASP A 51 14.90 16.78 -12.22
C ASP A 51 13.68 16.02 -11.69
N GLN A 52 13.94 14.93 -10.98
CA GLN A 52 12.85 14.08 -10.45
C GLN A 52 12.18 14.78 -9.27
N PRO A 53 10.84 14.81 -9.20
CA PRO A 53 10.15 15.34 -8.04
C PRO A 53 10.48 14.52 -6.80
N ASP A 54 10.60 15.21 -5.66
CA ASP A 54 10.86 14.59 -4.36
C ASP A 54 9.77 13.57 -4.06
N VAL A 55 10.18 12.35 -3.73
CA VAL A 55 9.32 11.20 -3.45
C VAL A 55 8.36 11.50 -2.29
N THR A 56 8.76 12.36 -1.34
CA THR A 56 7.87 12.80 -0.25
C THR A 56 6.66 13.61 -0.73
N SER A 57 6.78 14.29 -1.88
CA SER A 57 5.72 15.12 -2.48
C SER A 57 4.61 14.29 -3.16
N ILE A 58 4.89 13.02 -3.41
CA ILE A 58 4.04 12.09 -4.16
C ILE A 58 3.70 10.84 -3.35
N THR A 59 4.28 10.70 -2.15
CA THR A 59 4.00 9.59 -1.23
C THR A 59 2.68 9.86 -0.51
N SER A 60 1.72 8.96 -0.68
CA SER A 60 0.43 8.98 0.01
C SER A 60 0.56 8.24 1.35
N ILE A 61 0.07 8.87 2.41
CA ILE A 61 0.12 8.39 3.80
C ILE A 61 -1.06 7.49 4.17
N ASP A 62 -1.94 7.26 3.21
CA ASP A 62 -3.13 6.43 3.26
C ASP A 62 -3.16 5.50 2.04
N VAL A 63 -4.08 4.54 2.04
CA VAL A 63 -4.29 3.64 0.90
C VAL A 63 -5.77 3.38 0.72
N ASP A 64 -6.22 3.51 -0.52
CA ASP A 64 -7.59 3.24 -0.91
C ASP A 64 -7.65 1.95 -1.73
N TYR A 65 -8.65 1.11 -1.43
CA TYR A 65 -8.91 -0.11 -2.18
C TYR A 65 -10.33 -0.12 -2.73
N VAL A 66 -10.47 -0.55 -3.98
CA VAL A 66 -11.75 -0.95 -4.57
C VAL A 66 -11.79 -2.47 -4.64
N THR A 67 -12.82 -3.05 -4.02
CA THR A 67 -13.05 -4.49 -4.00
C THR A 67 -14.54 -4.78 -3.81
N ARG A 68 -14.94 -6.04 -3.96
CA ARG A 68 -16.26 -6.51 -3.54
C ARG A 68 -16.35 -6.59 -2.02
N LYS A 69 -17.58 -6.68 -1.50
CA LYS A 69 -17.85 -6.68 -0.05
C LYS A 69 -17.05 -7.75 0.70
N GLU A 70 -16.97 -8.96 0.16
CA GLU A 70 -16.18 -10.07 0.69
C GLU A 70 -14.68 -9.76 0.82
N GLY A 71 -14.15 -8.92 -0.08
CA GLY A 71 -12.77 -8.45 -0.01
C GLY A 71 -12.56 -7.38 1.05
N VAL A 72 -13.58 -6.57 1.38
CA VAL A 72 -13.48 -5.58 2.46
C VAL A 72 -13.22 -6.29 3.80
N ASP A 73 -14.01 -7.32 4.10
CA ASP A 73 -13.87 -8.09 5.34
C ASP A 73 -12.51 -8.80 5.41
N PHE A 74 -12.05 -9.35 4.28
CA PHE A 74 -10.74 -9.98 4.16
C PHE A 74 -9.60 -8.97 4.42
N LEU A 75 -9.63 -7.81 3.75
CA LEU A 75 -8.60 -6.78 3.89
C LEU A 75 -8.53 -6.24 5.32
N ALA A 76 -9.68 -6.05 5.97
CA ALA A 76 -9.72 -5.62 7.37
C ALA A 76 -9.03 -6.64 8.29
N GLN A 77 -9.25 -7.95 8.06
CA GLN A 77 -8.60 -9.00 8.83
C GLN A 77 -7.09 -9.09 8.56
N GLU A 78 -6.68 -9.01 7.30
CA GLU A 78 -5.27 -9.06 6.93
C GLU A 78 -4.50 -7.83 7.43
N TYR A 79 -5.11 -6.65 7.43
CA TYR A 79 -4.52 -5.46 8.05
C TYR A 79 -4.29 -5.66 9.55
N GLN A 80 -5.27 -6.22 10.27
CA GLN A 80 -5.13 -6.52 11.69
C GLN A 80 -4.06 -7.60 11.97
N ARG A 81 -3.90 -8.58 11.08
CA ARG A 81 -2.82 -9.57 11.18
C ARG A 81 -1.46 -8.96 10.92
N TYR A 82 -1.36 -8.10 9.90
CA TYR A 82 -0.14 -7.38 9.56
C TYR A 82 0.35 -6.52 10.74
N LEU A 83 -0.53 -5.71 11.34
CA LEU A 83 -0.18 -4.91 12.53
C LEU A 83 0.39 -5.76 13.67
N LYS A 84 -0.19 -6.94 13.92
CA LYS A 84 0.30 -7.86 14.97
C LYS A 84 1.67 -8.49 14.69
N HIS A 85 2.09 -8.57 13.43
CA HIS A 85 3.41 -9.12 13.05
C HIS A 85 4.49 -8.03 12.96
N VAL A 86 4.08 -6.77 12.81
CA VAL A 86 4.99 -5.62 12.85
C VAL A 86 5.41 -5.28 14.29
N ASP A 87 4.59 -5.64 15.28
CA ASP A 87 4.85 -5.43 16.71
C ASP A 87 5.58 -6.60 17.41
N ALA A 88 6.00 -7.65 16.68
CA ALA A 88 6.66 -8.85 17.21
C ALA A 88 8.14 -8.92 16.80
#